data_AF-A0A1J5QRK3-F1
#
_entry.id   AF-A0A1J5QRK3-F1
#
_cell.length_a   1.000
_cell.length_b   1.000
_cell.length_c   1.000
_cell.angle_alpha   90.00
_cell.angle_beta   90.00
_cell.angle_gamma   90.00
#
_symmetry.space_group_name_H-M   'P 1'
#
loop_
_entity.id
_entity.type
_entity.pdbx_description
1 polymer ?
#
loop_
_entity_poly.entity_id
_entity_poly.type
_entity_poly.pdbx_seq_one_letter_code
_entity_poly.pdbx_strand_id
1 'polypeptide(L)'
;MGSQHGLMLVMLVCLIGLAATVLLLGALNSNTVKIERDRKTVSALAEAKMALIGRAAADGNHPGSLPCPDGNNDGSADLFTGNDCPVYIGRFPWKTLGTGALVDGDGEALWYALSSNYRDNASAEPINGTAPGSMRVDDVGDQVAIVLSPGNPLSTQTHRPSNRISDYLEGENADGDADFSRQPAPIQNDRLIAIGRIELFATVSQRVLREIQGNAMQGMKKYYADALAFPYADVDGDGNADAGKLAGMPSHRAGPGSLFFDAATRSMLLDNDWFSRVHYAVSGDLKSATLQLDGKALTMLP
;
A
#
# COMPACT_ATOMS: atom_id res chain seq x y z
N MET A 1 49.18 -61.25 -16.23
CA MET A 1 47.96 -61.08 -15.39
C MET A 1 47.84 -59.65 -14.87
N GLY A 2 47.85 -58.62 -15.75
CA GLY A 2 47.82 -57.20 -15.33
C GLY A 2 46.72 -56.33 -15.96
N SER A 3 45.89 -56.87 -16.87
CA SER A 3 44.95 -56.07 -17.66
C SER A 3 43.55 -55.93 -17.05
N GLN A 4 43.16 -56.75 -16.07
CA GLN A 4 41.81 -56.74 -15.50
C GLN A 4 41.65 -55.75 -14.34
N HIS A 5 42.72 -55.45 -13.59
CA HIS A 5 42.67 -54.48 -12.50
C HIS A 5 42.62 -53.02 -12.99
N GLY A 6 43.23 -52.71 -14.14
CA GLY A 6 43.18 -51.37 -14.73
C GLY A 6 41.80 -50.98 -15.25
N LEU A 7 41.07 -51.92 -15.85
CA LEU A 7 39.73 -51.66 -16.39
C LEU A 7 38.67 -51.46 -15.28
N MET A 8 38.79 -52.19 -14.17
CA MET A 8 37.92 -51.99 -13.01
C MET A 8 38.11 -50.62 -12.36
N LEU A 9 39.36 -50.16 -12.24
CA LEU A 9 39.65 -48.84 -11.66
C LEU A 9 39.05 -47.71 -12.53
N VAL A 10 39.19 -47.83 -13.85
CA VAL A 10 38.61 -46.85 -14.79
C VAL A 10 37.09 -46.86 -14.74
N MET A 11 36.43 -48.03 -14.68
CA MET A 11 34.97 -48.09 -14.51
C MET A 11 34.51 -47.48 -13.19
N LEU A 12 35.21 -47.75 -12.09
CA LEU A 12 34.89 -47.20 -10.78
C LEU A 12 34.98 -45.66 -10.78
N VAL A 13 36.05 -45.11 -11.35
CA VAL A 13 36.23 -43.65 -11.47
C VAL A 13 35.14 -43.04 -12.36
N CYS A 14 34.78 -43.69 -13.47
CA CYS A 14 33.67 -43.24 -14.32
C CYS A 14 32.33 -43.24 -13.60
N LEU A 15 32.04 -44.28 -12.80
CA LEU A 15 30.81 -44.36 -12.00
C LEU A 15 30.74 -43.29 -10.91
N ILE A 16 31.86 -43.04 -10.22
CA ILE A 16 31.96 -41.95 -9.23
C ILE A 16 31.80 -40.59 -9.91
N GLY A 17 32.42 -40.40 -11.08
CA GLY A 17 32.27 -39.20 -11.89
C GLY A 17 30.81 -38.94 -12.26
N LEU A 18 30.11 -39.94 -12.80
CA LEU A 18 28.68 -39.84 -13.14
C LEU A 18 27.81 -39.53 -11.93
N ALA A 19 28.05 -40.20 -10.79
CA ALA A 19 27.31 -39.94 -9.55
C ALA A 19 27.53 -38.51 -9.05
N ALA A 20 28.77 -38.01 -9.08
CA ALA A 20 29.10 -36.64 -8.71
C ALA A 20 28.41 -35.61 -9.63
N THR A 21 28.36 -35.87 -10.95
CA THR A 21 27.67 -34.98 -11.91
C THR A 21 26.16 -34.93 -11.67
N VAL A 22 25.52 -36.08 -11.39
CA VAL A 22 24.08 -36.14 -11.09
C VAL A 22 23.76 -35.40 -9.80
N LEU A 23 24.58 -35.55 -8.76
CA LEU A 23 24.43 -34.83 -7.49
C LEU A 23 24.62 -33.31 -7.67
N LEU A 24 25.63 -32.88 -8.44
CA LEU A 24 25.86 -31.46 -8.74
C LEU A 24 24.68 -30.87 -9.52
N LEU A 25 24.19 -31.56 -10.55
CA LEU A 25 23.05 -31.10 -11.35
C LEU A 25 21.77 -31.01 -10.51
N GLY A 26 21.56 -31.96 -9.59
CA GLY A 26 20.45 -31.90 -8.64
C GLY A 26 20.54 -30.69 -7.70
N ALA A 27 21.73 -30.40 -7.16
CA ALA A 27 21.96 -29.27 -6.28
C ALA A 27 21.87 -27.91 -7.00
N LEU A 28 22.30 -27.83 -8.26
CA LEU A 28 22.16 -26.62 -9.07
C LEU A 28 20.69 -26.35 -9.45
N ASN A 29 19.94 -27.40 -9.79
CA ASN A 29 18.51 -27.27 -10.08
C ASN A 29 17.71 -26.82 -8.84
N SER A 30 17.98 -27.37 -7.65
CA SER A 30 17.25 -26.99 -6.44
C SER A 30 17.49 -25.53 -6.04
N ASN A 31 18.73 -25.05 -6.16
CA ASN A 31 19.07 -23.64 -5.92
C ASN A 31 18.39 -22.72 -6.93
N THR A 32 18.38 -23.09 -8.22
CA THR A 32 17.73 -22.30 -9.27
C THR A 32 16.21 -22.20 -9.03
N VAL A 33 15.56 -23.31 -8.67
CA VAL A 33 14.14 -23.33 -8.31
C VAL A 33 13.87 -22.46 -7.09
N LYS A 34 14.71 -22.53 -6.05
CA LYS A 34 14.55 -21.69 -4.86
C LYS A 34 14.66 -20.19 -5.21
N ILE A 35 15.66 -19.81 -6.00
CA ILE A 35 15.84 -18.42 -6.44
C ILE A 35 14.62 -17.91 -7.21
N GLU A 36 14.07 -18.73 -8.13
CA GLU A 36 12.88 -18.33 -8.88
C GLU A 36 11.63 -18.19 -7.99
N ARG A 37 11.47 -19.08 -7.00
CA ARG A 37 10.39 -18.95 -6.01
C ARG A 37 10.55 -17.68 -5.19
N ASP A 38 11.76 -17.41 -4.69
CA ASP A 38 12.05 -16.19 -3.93
C ASP A 38 11.79 -14.93 -4.75
N ARG A 39 12.17 -14.93 -6.04
CA ARG A 39 11.91 -13.85 -6.98
C ARG A 39 10.41 -13.64 -7.20
N LYS A 40 9.65 -14.72 -7.38
CA LYS A 40 8.19 -14.67 -7.52
C LYS A 40 7.52 -14.13 -6.26
N THR A 41 7.91 -14.58 -5.07
CA THR A 41 7.40 -14.04 -3.79
C THR A 41 7.65 -12.55 -3.67
N VAL A 42 8.87 -12.08 -3.94
CA VAL A 42 9.19 -10.64 -3.89
C VAL A 42 8.36 -9.86 -4.89
N SER A 43 8.20 -10.38 -6.11
CA SER A 43 7.39 -9.74 -7.15
C SER A 43 5.92 -9.63 -6.73
N ALA A 44 5.34 -10.70 -6.18
CA ALA A 44 3.95 -10.72 -5.73
C ALA A 44 3.71 -9.76 -4.57
N LEU A 45 4.61 -9.73 -3.58
CA LEU A 45 4.54 -8.78 -2.45
C LEU A 45 4.66 -7.32 -2.94
N ALA A 46 5.59 -7.04 -3.86
CA ALA A 46 5.76 -5.71 -4.43
C ALA A 46 4.53 -5.25 -5.23
N GLU A 47 3.94 -6.14 -6.04
CA GLU A 47 2.73 -5.87 -6.80
C GLU A 47 1.53 -5.59 -5.87
N ALA A 48 1.34 -6.44 -4.85
CA ALA A 48 0.29 -6.26 -3.85
C ALA A 48 0.40 -4.91 -3.13
N LYS A 49 1.62 -4.52 -2.72
CA LYS A 49 1.88 -3.22 -2.11
C LYS A 49 1.54 -2.05 -3.04
N MET A 50 1.99 -2.13 -4.30
CA MET A 50 1.71 -1.07 -5.28
C MET A 50 0.20 -0.94 -5.56
N ALA A 51 -0.52 -2.07 -5.59
CA ALA A 51 -1.97 -2.08 -5.76
C ALA A 51 -2.70 -1.40 -4.59
N LEU A 52 -2.28 -1.63 -3.35
CA LEU A 52 -2.83 -0.96 -2.16
C LEU A 52 -2.57 0.55 -2.20
N ILE A 53 -1.33 0.98 -2.51
CA ILE A 53 -0.99 2.42 -2.62
C ILE A 53 -1.80 3.06 -3.76
N GLY A 54 -1.93 2.38 -4.89
CA GLY A 54 -2.71 2.85 -6.03
C GLY A 54 -4.19 2.98 -5.69
N ARG A 55 -4.79 1.97 -5.03
CA ARG A 55 -6.19 1.99 -4.59
C ARG A 55 -6.45 3.12 -3.61
N ALA A 56 -5.56 3.35 -2.65
CA ALA A 56 -5.70 4.43 -1.67
C ALA A 56 -5.67 5.81 -2.32
N ALA A 57 -4.76 6.03 -3.29
CA ALA A 57 -4.69 7.30 -4.02
C ALA A 57 -5.89 7.49 -4.96
N ALA A 58 -6.43 6.42 -5.53
CA ALA A 58 -7.56 6.42 -6.44
C ALA A 58 -8.92 6.48 -5.73
N ASP A 59 -8.97 6.44 -4.41
CA ASP A 59 -10.23 6.54 -3.67
C ASP A 59 -10.91 7.89 -3.96
N GLY A 60 -12.18 7.82 -4.32
CA GLY A 60 -13.00 8.99 -4.64
C GLY A 60 -13.50 9.73 -3.40
N ASN A 61 -13.73 9.00 -2.30
CA ASN A 61 -14.36 9.51 -1.08
C ASN A 61 -13.35 9.68 0.05
N HIS A 62 -12.42 8.73 0.21
CA HIS A 62 -11.45 8.69 1.30
C HIS A 62 -10.02 8.47 0.77
N PRO A 63 -9.39 9.45 0.08
CA PRO A 63 -8.02 9.30 -0.37
C PRO A 63 -7.08 8.91 0.78
N GLY A 64 -6.40 7.77 0.66
CA GLY A 64 -5.59 7.20 1.74
C GLY A 64 -6.26 6.08 2.53
N SER A 65 -7.53 5.76 2.26
CA SER A 65 -8.17 4.57 2.83
C SER A 65 -7.72 3.29 2.13
N LEU A 66 -7.92 2.17 2.81
CA LEU A 66 -7.58 0.85 2.32
C LEU A 66 -8.76 -0.11 2.52
N PRO A 67 -8.98 -1.06 1.58
CA PRO A 67 -10.09 -1.98 1.64
C PRO A 67 -9.92 -2.96 2.81
N CYS A 68 -11.03 -3.48 3.33
CA CYS A 68 -11.00 -4.59 4.28
C CYS A 68 -10.31 -5.82 3.67
N PRO A 69 -9.64 -6.64 4.49
CA PRO A 69 -9.17 -7.95 4.04
C PRO A 69 -10.30 -8.86 3.55
N ASP A 70 -9.92 -9.87 2.78
CA ASP A 70 -10.80 -10.96 2.36
C ASP A 70 -10.77 -12.07 3.43
N GLY A 71 -11.79 -12.14 4.28
CA GLY A 71 -11.91 -13.13 5.36
C GLY A 71 -12.48 -14.47 4.90
N ASN A 72 -13.00 -14.57 3.67
CA ASN A 72 -13.69 -15.75 3.16
C ASN A 72 -12.95 -16.47 2.02
N ASN A 73 -11.85 -15.89 1.53
CA ASN A 73 -11.00 -16.35 0.43
C ASN A 73 -11.70 -16.37 -0.95
N ASP A 74 -12.64 -15.46 -1.19
CA ASP A 74 -13.30 -15.29 -2.49
C ASP A 74 -12.58 -14.29 -3.42
N GLY A 75 -11.56 -13.60 -2.90
CA GLY A 75 -10.76 -12.59 -3.57
C GLY A 75 -11.27 -11.16 -3.42
N SER A 76 -12.43 -10.94 -2.80
CA SER A 76 -13.04 -9.63 -2.62
C SER A 76 -12.84 -9.14 -1.19
N ALA A 77 -12.65 -7.83 -1.03
CA ALA A 77 -12.67 -7.20 0.28
C ALA A 77 -14.03 -7.44 0.93
N ASP A 78 -14.03 -7.90 2.19
CA ASP A 78 -15.27 -8.12 2.90
C ASP A 78 -16.01 -6.82 3.15
N LEU A 79 -17.34 -6.90 3.16
CA LEU A 79 -18.20 -5.78 3.56
C LEU A 79 -18.11 -5.54 5.07
N PHE A 80 -18.22 -4.27 5.46
CA PHE A 80 -18.23 -3.87 6.87
C PHE A 80 -19.34 -4.56 7.67
N THR A 81 -19.00 -4.98 8.88
CA THR A 81 -19.97 -5.37 9.92
C THR A 81 -20.13 -4.20 10.88
N GLY A 82 -21.18 -3.41 10.69
CA GLY A 82 -21.28 -2.11 11.35
C GLY A 82 -20.25 -1.14 10.80
N ASN A 83 -19.34 -0.67 11.66
CA ASN A 83 -18.28 0.26 11.29
C ASN A 83 -16.93 -0.43 11.01
N ASP A 84 -16.81 -1.72 11.30
CA ASP A 84 -15.54 -2.45 11.30
C ASP A 84 -15.46 -3.46 10.17
N CYS A 85 -14.23 -3.77 9.75
CA CYS A 85 -13.99 -4.93 8.90
C CYS A 85 -14.32 -6.22 9.69
N PRO A 86 -14.87 -7.27 9.06
CA PRO A 86 -15.12 -8.53 9.75
C PRO A 86 -13.84 -9.17 10.32
N VAL A 87 -12.72 -8.96 9.63
CA VAL A 87 -11.36 -9.29 10.09
C VAL A 87 -10.40 -8.18 9.70
N TYR A 88 -9.32 -8.01 10.48
CA TYR A 88 -8.22 -7.09 10.15
C TYR A 88 -6.96 -7.80 9.67
N ILE A 89 -6.96 -9.14 9.70
CA ILE A 89 -5.96 -10.00 9.06
C ILE A 89 -6.73 -11.06 8.27
N GLY A 90 -6.54 -11.08 6.96
CA GLY A 90 -7.22 -11.98 6.04
C GLY A 90 -6.43 -12.21 4.77
N ARG A 91 -7.06 -12.75 3.72
CA ARG A 91 -6.45 -12.84 2.39
C ARG A 91 -6.36 -11.46 1.74
N PHE A 92 -5.40 -11.34 0.83
CA PHE A 92 -5.28 -10.18 -0.03
C PHE A 92 -6.47 -10.11 -1.02
N PRO A 93 -7.25 -9.02 -1.03
CA PRO A 93 -8.50 -8.91 -1.80
C PRO A 93 -8.22 -8.57 -3.28
N TRP A 94 -7.61 -9.52 -4.00
CA TRP A 94 -7.08 -9.33 -5.36
C TRP A 94 -8.14 -8.98 -6.42
N LYS A 95 -9.41 -9.38 -6.26
CA LYS A 95 -10.52 -8.96 -7.15
C LYS A 95 -10.82 -7.48 -6.94
N THR A 96 -10.95 -7.06 -5.68
CA THR A 96 -11.20 -5.66 -5.33
C THR A 96 -10.06 -4.76 -5.79
N LEU A 97 -8.81 -5.24 -5.71
CA LEU A 97 -7.62 -4.50 -6.10
C LEU A 97 -7.27 -4.63 -7.60
N GLY A 98 -7.93 -5.52 -8.34
CA GLY A 98 -7.75 -5.66 -9.78
C GLY A 98 -6.38 -6.20 -10.21
N THR A 99 -5.64 -6.87 -9.33
CA THR A 99 -4.30 -7.41 -9.61
C THR A 99 -4.33 -8.77 -10.30
N GLY A 100 -5.49 -9.45 -10.30
CA GLY A 100 -5.54 -10.89 -10.49
C GLY A 100 -4.99 -11.63 -9.27
N ALA A 101 -5.25 -12.94 -9.16
CA ALA A 101 -4.89 -13.73 -7.99
C ALA A 101 -3.36 -13.79 -7.80
N LEU A 102 -2.86 -13.00 -6.85
CA LEU A 102 -1.45 -13.00 -6.48
C LEU A 102 -1.15 -14.18 -5.56
N VAL A 103 -0.15 -14.96 -5.97
CA VAL A 103 0.38 -16.08 -5.19
C VAL A 103 1.89 -15.97 -5.10
N ASP A 104 2.44 -16.44 -3.99
CA ASP A 104 3.88 -16.43 -3.77
C ASP A 104 4.63 -17.49 -4.60
N GLY A 105 5.94 -17.60 -4.36
CA GLY A 105 6.83 -18.57 -4.97
C GLY A 105 6.40 -20.02 -4.79
N ASP A 106 5.70 -20.32 -3.70
CA ASP A 106 5.25 -21.66 -3.34
C ASP A 106 3.81 -21.95 -3.80
N GLY A 107 3.14 -20.94 -4.36
CA GLY A 107 1.79 -21.06 -4.91
C GLY A 107 0.69 -20.74 -3.90
N GLU A 108 1.04 -20.18 -2.74
CA GLU A 108 0.07 -19.81 -1.72
C GLU A 108 -0.42 -18.37 -1.92
N ALA A 109 -1.70 -18.15 -1.61
CA ALA A 109 -2.29 -16.82 -1.65
C ALA A 109 -1.68 -15.90 -0.58
N LEU A 110 -1.53 -14.62 -0.92
CA LEU A 110 -1.01 -13.63 0.02
C LEU A 110 -2.04 -13.32 1.12
N TRP A 111 -1.52 -13.06 2.32
CA TRP A 111 -2.25 -12.50 3.46
C TRP A 111 -2.08 -10.99 3.53
N TYR A 112 -3.02 -10.33 4.17
CA TYR A 112 -3.09 -8.88 4.26
C TYR A 112 -3.65 -8.47 5.62
N ALA A 113 -2.93 -7.57 6.28
CA ALA A 113 -3.31 -6.93 7.52
C ALA A 113 -3.54 -5.43 7.30
N LEU A 114 -4.59 -4.89 7.92
CA LEU A 114 -5.03 -3.51 7.79
C LEU A 114 -5.04 -2.80 9.16
N SER A 115 -4.45 -1.61 9.21
CA SER A 115 -4.61 -0.67 10.32
C SER A 115 -6.06 -0.21 10.40
N SER A 116 -6.71 -0.41 11.54
CA SER A 116 -8.16 -0.21 11.65
C SER A 116 -8.60 1.22 11.38
N ASN A 117 -7.79 2.21 11.75
CA ASN A 117 -8.02 3.64 11.47
C ASN A 117 -7.79 4.06 10.01
N TYR A 118 -7.41 3.13 9.12
CA TYR A 118 -7.22 3.36 7.69
C TYR A 118 -8.24 2.61 6.82
N ARG A 119 -9.25 1.98 7.43
CA ARG A 119 -10.31 1.28 6.69
C ARG A 119 -11.16 2.26 5.85
N ASP A 120 -11.61 1.81 4.69
CA ASP A 120 -12.42 2.57 3.74
C ASP A 120 -13.87 2.81 4.23
N ASN A 121 -14.01 3.58 5.31
CA ASN A 121 -15.28 3.85 5.98
C ASN A 121 -15.30 5.26 6.57
N ALA A 122 -16.44 5.95 6.48
CA ALA A 122 -16.63 7.28 7.05
C ALA A 122 -16.33 7.35 8.56
N SER A 123 -16.55 6.27 9.31
CA SER A 123 -16.22 6.21 10.75
C SER A 123 -14.71 6.18 11.05
N ALA A 124 -13.85 6.13 10.04
CA ALA A 124 -12.39 6.28 10.15
C ALA A 124 -11.91 7.67 9.72
N GLU A 125 -12.80 8.54 9.23
CA GLU A 125 -12.46 9.92 8.89
C GLU A 125 -12.03 10.73 10.14
N PRO A 126 -11.13 11.72 9.97
CA PRO A 126 -10.47 12.09 8.72
C PRO A 126 -9.30 11.16 8.37
N ILE A 127 -9.26 10.68 7.12
CA ILE A 127 -8.13 9.89 6.60
C ILE A 127 -7.22 10.82 5.79
N ASN A 128 -6.30 11.50 6.48
CA ASN A 128 -5.43 12.53 5.88
C ASN A 128 -3.94 12.41 6.25
N GLY A 129 -3.55 11.25 6.75
CA GLY A 129 -2.16 10.94 7.08
C GLY A 129 -1.64 11.63 8.34
N THR A 130 -2.51 12.24 9.16
CA THR A 130 -2.11 12.80 10.47
C THR A 130 -2.04 11.72 11.55
N ALA A 131 -3.05 10.86 11.63
CA ALA A 131 -3.10 9.77 12.60
C ALA A 131 -2.11 8.66 12.23
N PRO A 132 -1.23 8.21 13.15
CA PRO A 132 -0.31 7.11 12.87
C PRO A 132 -1.05 5.80 12.59
N GLY A 133 -0.42 4.92 11.82
CA GLY A 133 -0.87 3.52 11.69
C GLY A 133 -0.75 2.78 13.03
N SER A 134 -1.66 1.83 13.27
CA SER A 134 -1.75 1.09 14.53
C SER A 134 -0.86 -0.15 14.58
N MET A 135 -0.29 -0.57 13.45
CA MET A 135 0.52 -1.80 13.35
C MET A 135 2.02 -1.53 13.45
N ARG A 136 2.77 -2.55 13.83
CA ARG A 136 4.24 -2.51 13.92
C ARG A 136 4.86 -3.68 13.17
N VAL A 137 6.07 -3.47 12.69
CA VAL A 137 6.92 -4.57 12.23
C VAL A 137 8.32 -4.42 12.80
N ASP A 138 8.84 -5.47 13.44
CA ASP A 138 10.16 -5.47 14.07
C ASP A 138 10.34 -4.26 15.02
N ASP A 139 9.35 -4.02 15.88
CA ASP A 139 9.23 -2.85 16.78
C ASP A 139 9.09 -1.47 16.10
N VAL A 140 9.06 -1.41 14.76
CA VAL A 140 8.83 -0.18 14.00
C VAL A 140 7.34 0.03 13.77
N GLY A 141 6.74 0.98 14.49
CA GLY A 141 5.32 1.34 14.35
C GLY A 141 4.98 2.16 13.11
N ASP A 142 3.77 2.73 13.10
CA ASP A 142 3.23 3.59 12.03
C ASP A 142 3.04 2.88 10.67
N GLN A 143 2.72 1.59 10.73
CA GLN A 143 2.36 0.79 9.57
C GLN A 143 0.85 0.82 9.35
N VAL A 144 0.42 1.07 8.12
CA VAL A 144 -0.99 1.18 7.73
C VAL A 144 -1.51 -0.09 7.06
N ALA A 145 -0.60 -0.86 6.45
CA ALA A 145 -0.88 -2.15 5.85
C ALA A 145 0.35 -3.06 5.89
N ILE A 146 0.13 -4.36 5.98
CA ILE A 146 1.17 -5.38 5.86
C ILE A 146 0.65 -6.47 4.91
N VAL A 147 1.47 -6.89 3.96
CA VAL A 147 1.18 -8.01 3.07
C VAL A 147 2.17 -9.13 3.36
N LEU A 148 1.68 -10.35 3.57
CA LEU A 148 2.47 -11.51 3.94
C LEU A 148 2.34 -12.62 2.89
N SER A 149 3.44 -13.31 2.65
CA SER A 149 3.55 -14.57 1.92
C SER A 149 3.79 -15.66 2.97
N PRO A 150 2.91 -16.66 3.06
CA PRO A 150 3.04 -17.76 4.02
C PRO A 150 4.09 -18.79 3.60
N GLY A 151 4.46 -18.84 2.32
CA GLY A 151 5.35 -19.86 1.78
C GLY A 151 4.80 -21.29 1.91
N ASN A 152 5.66 -22.28 1.65
CA ASN A 152 5.27 -23.70 1.73
C ASN A 152 4.64 -24.07 3.08
N PRO A 153 3.62 -24.93 3.09
CA PRO A 153 3.07 -25.48 4.33
C PRO A 153 4.12 -26.19 5.16
N LEU A 154 4.17 -25.85 6.44
CA LEU A 154 4.98 -26.56 7.43
C LEU A 154 4.27 -27.80 7.94
N SER A 155 5.03 -28.71 8.57
CA SER A 155 4.48 -29.97 9.09
C SER A 155 3.38 -29.79 10.14
N THR A 156 3.34 -28.64 10.82
CA THR A 156 2.32 -28.29 11.82
C THR A 156 1.05 -27.69 11.20
N GLN A 157 1.07 -27.29 9.93
CA GLN A 157 -0.01 -26.61 9.23
C GLN A 157 -0.84 -27.59 8.40
N THR A 158 -1.47 -28.55 9.06
CA THR A 158 -2.16 -29.69 8.41
C THR A 158 -3.61 -29.38 7.98
N HIS A 159 -4.12 -28.18 8.27
CA HIS A 159 -5.53 -27.83 8.06
C HIS A 159 -5.76 -26.87 6.90
N ARG A 160 -4.84 -26.82 5.92
CA ARG A 160 -5.04 -26.09 4.66
C ARG A 160 -5.91 -26.94 3.69
N PRO A 161 -6.88 -26.36 2.95
CA PRO A 161 -7.25 -24.95 2.94
C PRO A 161 -8.19 -24.56 4.08
N SER A 162 -7.95 -23.39 4.69
CA SER A 162 -8.82 -22.76 5.69
C SER A 162 -8.63 -21.23 5.70
N ASN A 163 -9.40 -20.52 6.53
CA ASN A 163 -9.22 -19.08 6.76
C ASN A 163 -8.59 -18.77 8.13
N ARG A 164 -7.99 -19.75 8.80
CA ARG A 164 -7.30 -19.54 10.08
C ARG A 164 -5.88 -19.06 9.84
N ILE A 165 -5.46 -18.01 10.56
CA ILE A 165 -4.13 -17.41 10.44
C ILE A 165 -3.04 -18.45 10.72
N SER A 166 -3.14 -19.17 11.83
CA SER A 166 -2.18 -20.18 12.27
C SER A 166 -2.04 -21.39 11.35
N ASP A 167 -2.98 -21.61 10.43
CA ASP A 167 -2.86 -22.67 9.43
C ASP A 167 -1.91 -22.25 8.29
N TYR A 168 -1.49 -20.98 8.24
CA TYR A 168 -0.69 -20.42 7.15
C TYR A 168 0.53 -19.62 7.58
N LEU A 169 0.41 -18.82 8.63
CA LEU A 169 1.49 -17.96 9.15
C LEU A 169 2.12 -18.58 10.41
N GLU A 170 3.28 -18.07 10.82
CA GLU A 170 4.09 -18.62 11.90
C GLU A 170 4.64 -17.58 12.91
N GLY A 171 4.74 -18.01 14.18
CA GLY A 171 5.25 -17.19 15.29
C GLY A 171 4.50 -15.86 15.43
N GLU A 172 5.22 -14.74 15.47
CA GLU A 172 4.61 -13.40 15.65
C GLU A 172 3.53 -13.11 14.59
N ASN A 173 3.72 -13.57 13.36
CA ASN A 173 2.75 -13.28 12.30
C ASN A 173 1.45 -14.11 12.41
N ALA A 174 1.34 -15.01 13.40
CA ALA A 174 0.27 -16.02 13.49
C ALA A 174 -0.70 -15.85 14.67
N ASP A 175 -0.43 -14.93 15.60
CA ASP A 175 -1.21 -14.78 16.84
C ASP A 175 -2.46 -13.88 16.69
N GLY A 176 -2.52 -13.10 15.61
CA GLY A 176 -3.67 -12.30 15.24
C GLY A 176 -3.69 -10.89 15.83
N ASP A 177 -2.59 -10.41 16.41
CA ASP A 177 -2.50 -9.04 16.91
C ASP A 177 -1.94 -8.04 15.87
N ALA A 178 -1.43 -6.88 16.31
CA ALA A 178 -0.97 -5.80 15.45
C ALA A 178 0.56 -5.70 15.32
N ASP A 179 1.28 -6.66 15.90
CA ASP A 179 2.73 -6.77 15.87
C ASP A 179 3.14 -7.90 14.90
N PHE A 180 4.18 -7.62 14.10
CA PHE A 180 4.62 -8.53 13.04
C PHE A 180 6.14 -8.56 12.98
N SER A 181 6.69 -9.62 12.40
CA SER A 181 8.14 -9.84 12.37
C SER A 181 8.62 -10.31 11.01
N ARG A 182 9.74 -9.73 10.57
CA ARG A 182 10.53 -10.22 9.42
C ARG A 182 11.63 -11.17 9.85
N GLN A 183 11.80 -11.37 11.15
CA GLN A 183 12.93 -12.13 11.66
C GLN A 183 12.82 -13.60 11.24
N PRO A 184 13.89 -14.18 10.68
CA PRO A 184 13.90 -15.60 10.36
C PRO A 184 14.01 -16.43 11.65
N ALA A 185 13.01 -17.24 11.96
CA ALA A 185 13.14 -18.32 12.93
C ALA A 185 13.30 -19.69 12.24
N PRO A 186 13.83 -20.74 12.93
CA PRO A 186 14.11 -22.05 12.33
C PRO A 186 12.91 -22.75 11.67
N ILE A 187 11.70 -22.31 12.00
CA ILE A 187 10.42 -22.83 11.52
C ILE A 187 9.53 -21.73 10.93
N GLN A 188 10.07 -20.56 10.62
CA GLN A 188 9.32 -19.47 10.00
C GLN A 188 9.78 -19.31 8.56
N ASN A 189 8.85 -19.43 7.62
CA ASN A 189 9.08 -19.16 6.20
C ASN A 189 8.18 -18.04 5.67
N ASP A 190 7.40 -17.41 6.54
CA ASP A 190 6.74 -16.15 6.28
C ASP A 190 7.70 -15.08 5.74
N ARG A 191 7.23 -14.37 4.72
CA ARG A 191 7.88 -13.17 4.20
C ARG A 191 6.85 -12.07 4.14
N LEU A 192 7.22 -10.84 4.48
CA LEU A 192 6.28 -9.73 4.44
C LEU A 192 6.85 -8.47 3.84
N ILE A 193 5.96 -7.59 3.39
CA ILE A 193 6.24 -6.21 3.04
C ILE A 193 5.26 -5.31 3.78
N ALA A 194 5.77 -4.23 4.37
CA ALA A 194 4.95 -3.27 5.07
C ALA A 194 4.76 -2.01 4.22
N ILE A 195 3.64 -1.32 4.47
CA ILE A 195 3.32 -0.01 3.92
C ILE A 195 3.22 0.93 5.11
N GLY A 196 4.17 1.85 5.20
CA GLY A 196 4.17 2.89 6.22
C GLY A 196 3.25 4.05 5.84
N ARG A 197 2.77 4.81 6.82
CA ARG A 197 1.92 5.99 6.58
C ARG A 197 2.58 7.00 5.63
N ILE A 198 3.83 7.38 5.89
CA ILE A 198 4.55 8.36 5.03
C ILE A 198 4.65 7.86 3.59
N GLU A 199 4.86 6.56 3.39
CA GLU A 199 4.93 5.94 2.08
C GLU A 199 3.58 5.99 1.35
N LEU A 200 2.48 5.66 2.04
CA LEU A 200 1.14 5.74 1.47
C LEU A 200 0.81 7.16 1.01
N PHE A 201 1.05 8.15 1.88
CA PHE A 201 0.71 9.55 1.60
C PHE A 201 1.65 10.23 0.61
N ALA A 202 2.81 9.66 0.29
CA ALA A 202 3.66 10.19 -0.77
C ALA A 202 2.91 10.28 -2.12
N THR A 203 2.00 9.34 -2.41
CA THR A 203 1.18 9.35 -3.64
C THR A 203 -0.15 10.06 -3.41
N VAL A 204 -0.84 9.79 -2.30
CA VAL A 204 -2.15 10.38 -1.97
C VAL A 204 -2.08 11.91 -1.94
N SER A 205 -1.04 12.47 -1.33
CA SER A 205 -0.90 13.93 -1.21
C SER A 205 -0.71 14.61 -2.57
N GLN A 206 -0.04 13.96 -3.54
CA GLN A 206 0.00 14.48 -4.91
C GLN A 206 -1.37 14.48 -5.58
N ARG A 207 -2.18 13.45 -5.36
CA ARG A 207 -3.55 13.39 -5.87
C ARG A 207 -4.42 14.48 -5.26
N VAL A 208 -4.34 14.71 -3.94
CA VAL A 208 -5.10 15.77 -3.25
C VAL A 208 -4.73 17.16 -3.78
N LEU A 209 -3.43 17.45 -3.96
CA LEU A 209 -2.99 18.72 -4.56
C LEU A 209 -3.55 18.93 -5.97
N ARG A 210 -3.65 17.85 -6.76
CA ARG A 210 -4.24 17.90 -8.11
C ARG A 210 -5.75 18.14 -8.08
N GLU A 211 -6.47 17.63 -7.09
CA GLU A 211 -7.90 17.96 -6.95
C GLU A 211 -8.12 19.42 -6.61
N ILE A 212 -7.33 20.00 -5.70
CA ILE A 212 -7.43 21.43 -5.37
C ILE A 212 -7.02 22.30 -6.57
N GLN A 213 -6.01 21.89 -7.34
CA GLN A 213 -5.71 22.52 -8.63
C GLN A 213 -6.92 22.49 -9.57
N GLY A 214 -7.63 21.36 -9.58
CA GLY A 214 -8.86 21.17 -10.33
C GLY A 214 -8.65 21.19 -11.84
N ASN A 215 -9.69 21.65 -12.54
CA ASN A 215 -9.81 21.63 -14.00
C ASN A 215 -10.62 22.86 -14.48
N ALA A 216 -11.09 22.87 -15.74
CA ALA A 216 -11.85 24.00 -16.29
C ALA A 216 -13.19 24.24 -15.56
N MET A 217 -13.71 23.25 -14.84
CA MET A 217 -15.02 23.30 -14.18
C MET A 217 -14.94 23.53 -12.67
N GLN A 218 -13.76 23.41 -12.04
CA GLN A 218 -13.58 23.59 -10.60
C GLN A 218 -12.13 23.85 -10.17
N GLY A 219 -11.95 24.26 -8.92
CA GLY A 219 -10.64 24.49 -8.30
C GLY A 219 -9.90 25.71 -8.85
N MET A 220 -8.59 25.73 -8.62
CA MET A 220 -7.72 26.85 -8.97
C MET A 220 -7.74 27.19 -10.47
N LYS A 221 -7.80 26.18 -11.34
CA LYS A 221 -7.84 26.39 -12.80
C LYS A 221 -9.09 27.12 -13.25
N LYS A 222 -10.28 26.71 -12.77
CA LYS A 222 -11.52 27.42 -13.05
C LYS A 222 -11.47 28.85 -12.52
N TYR A 223 -11.06 29.01 -11.26
CA TYR A 223 -11.01 30.33 -10.63
C TYR A 223 -10.13 31.29 -11.43
N TYR A 224 -8.92 30.85 -11.83
CA TYR A 224 -8.02 31.65 -12.63
C TYR A 224 -8.59 31.98 -14.01
N ALA A 225 -9.28 31.04 -14.67
CA ALA A 225 -9.92 31.29 -15.96
C ALA A 225 -11.01 32.37 -15.87
N ASP A 226 -11.75 32.44 -14.77
CA ASP A 226 -12.83 33.40 -14.56
C ASP A 226 -12.33 34.78 -14.08
N ALA A 227 -11.35 34.79 -13.18
CA ALA A 227 -10.89 36.00 -12.49
C ALA A 227 -9.58 36.58 -13.05
N LEU A 228 -8.85 35.82 -13.89
CA LEU A 228 -7.48 36.11 -14.32
C LEU A 228 -6.51 36.36 -13.15
N ALA A 229 -6.78 35.74 -11.99
CA ALA A 229 -6.00 35.85 -10.77
C ALA A 229 -6.28 34.61 -9.91
N PHE A 230 -5.35 34.23 -9.03
CA PHE A 230 -5.59 33.24 -7.97
C PHE A 230 -6.23 33.90 -6.73
N PRO A 231 -7.02 33.16 -5.93
CA PRO A 231 -7.68 33.74 -4.77
C PRO A 231 -6.67 34.10 -3.67
N TYR A 232 -7.06 34.98 -2.75
CA TYR A 232 -6.29 35.13 -1.51
C TYR A 232 -6.44 33.89 -0.63
N ALA A 233 -5.50 33.72 0.30
CA ALA A 233 -5.53 32.60 1.24
C ALA A 233 -6.65 32.75 2.27
N ASP A 234 -7.09 31.63 2.82
CA ASP A 234 -7.89 31.54 4.04
C ASP A 234 -6.93 31.39 5.23
N VAL A 235 -6.92 32.33 6.17
CA VAL A 235 -6.01 32.28 7.34
C VAL A 235 -6.71 31.98 8.65
N ASP A 236 -8.04 32.05 8.70
CA ASP A 236 -8.82 31.79 9.91
C ASP A 236 -9.60 30.46 9.89
N GLY A 237 -9.59 29.76 8.74
CA GLY A 237 -10.18 28.44 8.56
C GLY A 237 -11.69 28.47 8.36
N ASP A 238 -12.27 29.63 8.03
CA ASP A 238 -13.72 29.75 7.80
C ASP A 238 -14.16 29.33 6.37
N GLY A 239 -13.18 29.02 5.51
CA GLY A 239 -13.32 28.62 4.12
C GLY A 239 -13.36 29.79 3.13
N ASN A 240 -13.33 31.04 3.59
CA ASN A 240 -13.38 32.22 2.75
C ASN A 240 -11.97 32.76 2.47
N ALA A 241 -11.80 33.43 1.33
CA ALA A 241 -10.55 34.12 1.05
C ALA A 241 -10.45 35.41 1.88
N ASP A 242 -9.32 35.59 2.56
CA ASP A 242 -9.02 36.80 3.32
C ASP A 242 -8.27 37.81 2.47
N ALA A 243 -8.92 38.92 2.15
CA ALA A 243 -8.36 39.94 1.26
C ALA A 243 -6.96 40.40 1.70
N GLY A 244 -6.01 40.32 0.77
CA GLY A 244 -4.61 40.72 1.01
C GLY A 244 -3.74 39.66 1.69
N LYS A 245 -4.28 38.49 2.05
CA LYS A 245 -3.49 37.39 2.62
C LYS A 245 -2.88 36.53 1.51
N LEU A 246 -1.56 36.57 1.44
CA LEU A 246 -0.79 35.89 0.38
C LEU A 246 -0.41 34.44 0.73
N ALA A 247 -0.65 33.98 1.96
CA ALA A 247 -0.36 32.61 2.38
C ALA A 247 -1.29 32.16 3.50
N GLY A 248 -1.63 30.87 3.53
CA GLY A 248 -2.59 30.26 4.45
C GLY A 248 -3.09 28.92 3.90
N MET A 249 -4.38 28.67 4.01
CA MET A 249 -5.09 27.53 3.42
C MET A 249 -5.76 27.94 2.08
N PRO A 250 -6.08 27.00 1.19
CA PRO A 250 -6.93 27.28 0.04
C PRO A 250 -8.37 27.60 0.50
N SER A 251 -8.88 28.78 0.13
CA SER A 251 -10.31 29.12 0.32
C SER A 251 -11.23 28.18 -0.48
N HIS A 252 -12.36 27.73 0.08
CA HIS A 252 -13.17 26.64 -0.51
C HIS A 252 -14.70 26.79 -0.34
N ARG A 253 -15.20 27.93 0.16
CA ARG A 253 -16.64 28.12 0.47
C ARG A 253 -17.52 28.48 -0.74
N ALA A 254 -16.99 28.43 -1.96
CA ALA A 254 -17.72 28.75 -3.21
C ALA A 254 -18.43 30.13 -3.23
N GLY A 255 -17.95 31.10 -2.46
CA GLY A 255 -18.40 32.49 -2.47
C GLY A 255 -17.53 33.39 -3.34
N PRO A 256 -17.87 34.70 -3.47
CA PRO A 256 -17.01 35.66 -4.16
C PRO A 256 -15.60 35.63 -3.58
N GLY A 257 -14.61 35.28 -4.41
CA GLY A 257 -13.21 35.20 -3.99
C GLY A 257 -12.72 33.82 -3.55
N SER A 258 -13.59 32.81 -3.43
CA SER A 258 -13.20 31.45 -3.00
C SER A 258 -13.29 30.44 -4.14
N LEU A 259 -12.59 29.31 -3.97
CA LEU A 259 -12.66 28.21 -4.93
C LEU A 259 -14.04 27.55 -4.91
N PHE A 260 -14.48 27.15 -6.11
CA PHE A 260 -15.64 26.30 -6.32
C PHE A 260 -15.19 24.86 -6.55
N PHE A 261 -15.90 23.92 -5.94
CA PHE A 261 -15.80 22.48 -6.18
C PHE A 261 -17.20 21.90 -6.33
N ASP A 262 -17.34 20.87 -7.14
CA ASP A 262 -18.57 20.07 -7.18
C ASP A 262 -18.84 19.39 -5.83
N ALA A 263 -20.06 18.92 -5.63
CA ALA A 263 -20.49 18.40 -4.33
C ALA A 263 -19.62 17.22 -3.84
N ALA A 264 -19.25 16.30 -4.74
CA ALA A 264 -18.49 15.11 -4.38
C ALA A 264 -17.05 15.47 -3.99
N THR A 265 -16.37 16.27 -4.82
CA THR A 265 -15.00 16.74 -4.57
C THR A 265 -14.95 17.56 -3.29
N ARG A 266 -15.94 18.42 -3.07
CA ARG A 266 -16.03 19.24 -1.87
C ARG A 266 -16.22 18.41 -0.61
N SER A 267 -17.11 17.41 -0.63
CA SER A 267 -17.32 16.49 0.50
C SER A 267 -16.03 15.77 0.83
N MET A 268 -15.41 15.12 -0.16
CA MET A 268 -14.15 14.40 0.02
C MET A 268 -13.04 15.27 0.63
N LEU A 269 -12.89 16.53 0.20
CA LEU A 269 -11.89 17.44 0.75
C LEU A 269 -12.21 17.90 2.18
N LEU A 270 -13.49 18.07 2.54
CA LEU A 270 -13.91 18.54 3.86
C LEU A 270 -13.97 17.40 4.89
N ASP A 271 -14.58 16.28 4.54
CA ASP A 271 -14.82 15.15 5.45
C ASP A 271 -13.49 14.51 5.87
N ASN A 272 -12.47 14.57 5.00
CA ASN A 272 -11.11 14.15 5.32
C ASN A 272 -10.19 15.30 5.79
N ASP A 273 -10.72 16.51 6.02
CA ASP A 273 -9.95 17.64 6.55
C ASP A 273 -8.68 17.96 5.73
N TRP A 274 -8.80 17.94 4.39
CA TRP A 274 -7.67 18.17 3.49
C TRP A 274 -7.28 19.65 3.37
N PHE A 275 -8.23 20.57 3.49
CA PHE A 275 -7.94 22.01 3.34
C PHE A 275 -7.02 22.54 4.44
N SER A 276 -7.20 22.08 5.69
CA SER A 276 -6.36 22.47 6.83
C SER A 276 -4.91 21.97 6.71
N ARG A 277 -4.72 20.88 5.95
CA ARG A 277 -3.42 20.22 5.72
C ARG A 277 -2.60 20.89 4.64
N VAL A 278 -3.22 21.63 3.72
CA VAL A 278 -2.58 22.17 2.53
C VAL A 278 -2.09 23.59 2.79
N HIS A 279 -0.79 23.79 2.61
CA HIS A 279 -0.21 25.13 2.61
C HIS A 279 -0.37 25.76 1.23
N TYR A 280 -1.06 26.89 1.19
CA TYR A 280 -1.27 27.69 0.00
C TYR A 280 -0.48 29.00 0.09
N ALA A 281 0.11 29.41 -1.03
CA ALA A 281 0.73 30.71 -1.18
C ALA A 281 0.45 31.28 -2.58
N VAL A 282 0.24 32.58 -2.67
CA VAL A 282 -0.01 33.31 -3.91
C VAL A 282 0.94 34.50 -4.05
N SER A 283 1.38 34.76 -5.27
CA SER A 283 2.21 35.94 -5.61
C SER A 283 1.47 37.26 -5.38
N GLY A 284 2.21 38.36 -5.18
CA GLY A 284 1.61 39.68 -4.91
C GLY A 284 0.79 40.27 -6.05
N ASP A 285 1.01 39.82 -7.29
CA ASP A 285 0.20 40.17 -8.47
C ASP A 285 -0.94 39.16 -8.75
N LEU A 286 -1.05 38.14 -7.90
CA LEU A 286 -2.00 37.04 -7.97
C LEU A 286 -1.90 36.18 -9.25
N LYS A 287 -0.78 36.23 -9.98
CA LYS A 287 -0.60 35.52 -11.26
C LYS A 287 0.01 34.13 -11.14
N SER A 288 0.64 33.84 -10.02
CA SER A 288 1.15 32.51 -9.68
C SER A 288 0.74 32.12 -8.26
N ALA A 289 0.60 30.82 -8.03
CA ALA A 289 0.32 30.27 -6.72
C ALA A 289 0.99 28.90 -6.52
N THR A 290 1.17 28.49 -5.28
CA THR A 290 1.75 27.20 -4.90
C THR A 290 0.87 26.52 -3.86
N LEU A 291 0.66 25.22 -4.03
CA LEU A 291 0.07 24.34 -3.02
C LEU A 291 1.14 23.37 -2.53
N GLN A 292 1.20 23.12 -1.22
CA GLN A 292 2.14 22.16 -0.62
C GLN A 292 1.44 21.26 0.40
N LEU A 293 1.79 19.98 0.39
CA LEU A 293 1.25 18.95 1.28
C LEU A 293 2.27 17.81 1.41
N ASP A 294 2.65 17.44 2.63
CA ASP A 294 3.56 16.32 2.93
C ASP A 294 4.86 16.28 2.09
N GLY A 295 5.50 17.44 1.92
CA GLY A 295 6.72 17.58 1.12
C GLY A 295 6.51 17.53 -0.40
N LYS A 296 5.26 17.42 -0.86
CA LYS A 296 4.89 17.62 -2.26
C LYS A 296 4.50 19.07 -2.50
N ALA A 297 4.80 19.58 -3.68
CA ALA A 297 4.45 20.93 -4.08
C ALA A 297 3.92 20.94 -5.52
N LEU A 298 2.98 21.84 -5.78
CA LEU A 298 2.41 22.10 -7.09
C LEU A 298 2.35 23.60 -7.31
N THR A 299 3.13 24.09 -8.26
CA THR A 299 3.08 25.50 -8.70
C THR A 299 2.10 25.66 -9.84
N MET A 300 1.30 26.70 -9.77
CA MET A 300 0.31 27.10 -10.75
C MET A 300 0.75 28.43 -11.35
N LEU A 301 0.74 28.46 -12.68
CA LEU A 301 1.09 29.59 -13.53
C LEU A 301 -0.10 29.90 -14.44
N PRO A 302 -0.12 31.08 -15.10
CA PRO A 302 -1.17 31.48 -16.02
C PRO A 302 -1.48 30.48 -17.13
#